data_AF-A0A100WT28-F1
#
_entry.id   AF-A0A100WT28-F1
#
_cell.length_a   1.000
_cell.length_b   1.000
_cell.length_c   1.000
_cell.angle_alpha   90.00
_cell.angle_beta   90.00
_cell.angle_gamma   90.00
#
_symmetry.space_group_name_H-M   'P 1'
#
loop_
_entity.id
_entity.type
_entity.pdbx_description
1 polymer ?
#
loop_
_entity_poly.entity_id
_entity_poly.type
_entity_poly.pdbx_seq_one_letter_code
_entity_poly.pdbx_strand_id
1 'polypeptide(L)'
;MTQDVDPAAIKQAGDTYRSVHDAAASAVTRLAGVLKGCAGMAGTDNGAHAWAAKYDPLCGGRDGCNGVMEAISASVLAAGQVSDLLHATAVNHSNGDVQSAANGPGAPAFPPDSAPTFLVPAIPAAEGGHDDVPEWWHTISAYVQGELWPNGHQDKLRGAATAWRNAGNELRSSASMVNGGTSSLGVIALLTDQKSPEIPAAIANCTKTRDAINLGADGCDAAAKACDAYAAAIDDAHSRILHEMLVLGATVVVTEVIAAVLIPVTLGASEAVSKVVDVSRLTATGARIATIIREFRAAAEASTLPTVSAAATAARTVGDLAPILSARASLFAAETTGLVSDVGVDLLTRPKLRVGTKQAIEAAAERTPDGKYFISATDDSVLVPVSKQYDQDILNLPKTADGKYYQGADGIRYPVNPVYQYGHETGNEWWRIRDRAIREHWTREQLIEYCNNPRLYRIEDAPGNANHSNELAREATR
;
A
#
# COMPACT_ATOMS: atom_id res chain seq x y z
N MET A 1 27.76 35.21 28.53
CA MET A 1 26.84 34.07 28.71
C MET A 1 26.87 33.29 27.41
N THR A 2 27.48 32.12 27.41
CA THR A 2 27.23 31.14 26.34
C THR A 2 25.82 30.62 26.59
N GLN A 3 24.91 30.87 25.66
CA GLN A 3 23.57 30.29 25.70
C GLN A 3 23.75 28.77 25.50
N ASP A 4 23.19 27.97 26.40
CA ASP A 4 23.26 26.50 26.30
C ASP A 4 22.37 25.95 25.17
N VAL A 5 21.46 26.77 24.65
CA VAL A 5 20.60 26.50 23.50
C VAL A 5 20.56 27.72 22.57
N ASP A 6 20.68 27.49 21.27
CA ASP A 6 20.46 28.44 20.19
C ASP A 6 19.10 28.15 19.50
N PRO A 7 18.06 28.94 19.82
CA PRO A 7 16.74 28.81 19.19
C PRO A 7 16.76 28.94 17.66
N ALA A 8 17.70 29.70 17.08
CA ALA A 8 17.77 29.89 15.64
C ALA A 8 18.22 28.61 14.93
N ALA A 9 19.18 27.87 15.51
CA ALA A 9 19.61 26.57 14.99
C ALA A 9 18.47 25.54 15.01
N ILE A 10 17.69 25.49 16.10
CA ILE A 10 16.53 24.60 16.22
C ILE A 10 15.43 24.99 15.22
N LYS A 11 15.18 26.30 15.05
CA LYS A 11 14.25 26.79 14.02
C LYS A 11 14.69 26.37 12.62
N GLN A 12 15.98 26.50 12.30
CA GLN A 12 16.52 26.09 11.00
C GLN A 12 16.36 24.58 10.76
N ALA A 13 16.50 23.76 11.81
CA ALA A 13 16.19 22.34 11.74
C ALA A 13 14.71 22.08 11.42
N GLY A 14 13.79 22.84 12.04
CA GLY A 14 12.36 22.83 11.72
C GLY A 14 12.08 23.22 10.26
N ASP A 15 12.67 24.31 9.78
CA ASP A 15 12.52 24.79 8.39
C ASP A 15 13.01 23.73 7.38
N THR A 16 14.08 23.01 7.72
CA THR A 16 14.59 21.91 6.89
C THR A 16 13.59 20.75 6.85
N TYR A 17 12.98 20.37 7.99
CA TYR A 17 11.94 19.32 8.02
C TYR A 17 10.66 19.72 7.29
N ARG A 18 10.28 21.01 7.31
CA ARG A 18 9.20 21.52 6.43
C ARG A 18 9.55 21.29 4.96
N SER A 19 10.78 21.56 4.56
CA SER A 19 11.24 21.31 3.18
C SER A 19 11.24 19.82 2.82
N VAL A 20 11.62 18.94 3.77
CA VAL A 20 11.54 17.47 3.61
C VAL A 20 10.09 17.03 3.43
N HIS A 21 9.17 17.55 4.24
CA HIS A 21 7.73 17.30 4.10
C HIS A 21 7.24 17.65 2.69
N ASP A 22 7.52 18.89 2.23
CA ASP A 22 7.00 19.39 0.96
C ASP A 22 7.58 18.62 -0.24
N ALA A 23 8.88 18.32 -0.20
CA ALA A 23 9.54 17.55 -1.24
C ALA A 23 9.00 16.11 -1.33
N ALA A 24 8.86 15.44 -0.19
CA ALA A 24 8.31 14.08 -0.13
C ALA A 24 6.83 14.04 -0.56
N ALA A 25 6.00 14.98 -0.09
CA ALA A 25 4.59 15.10 -0.50
C ALA A 25 4.46 15.28 -2.02
N SER A 26 5.33 16.12 -2.60
CA SER A 26 5.38 16.37 -4.04
C SER A 26 5.74 15.11 -4.83
N ALA A 27 6.73 14.34 -4.35
CA ALA A 27 7.14 13.08 -4.96
C ALA A 27 6.00 12.04 -4.98
N VAL A 28 5.33 11.87 -3.84
CA VAL A 28 4.20 10.94 -3.69
C VAL A 28 3.02 11.36 -4.57
N THR A 29 2.76 12.67 -4.69
CA THR A 29 1.70 13.20 -5.55
C THR A 29 1.98 12.94 -7.03
N ARG A 30 3.21 13.18 -7.50
CA ARG A 30 3.62 12.86 -8.88
C ARG A 30 3.50 11.38 -9.19
N LEU A 31 3.99 10.53 -8.29
CA LEU A 31 3.88 9.08 -8.39
C LEU A 31 2.41 8.65 -8.57
N ALA A 32 1.53 9.09 -7.67
CA ALA A 32 0.11 8.76 -7.73
C ALA A 32 -0.54 9.24 -9.03
N GLY A 33 -0.14 10.40 -9.55
CA GLY A 33 -0.60 10.92 -10.84
C GLY A 33 -0.27 9.99 -12.01
N VAL A 34 0.95 9.45 -12.05
CA VAL A 34 1.36 8.50 -13.11
C VAL A 34 0.66 7.15 -12.93
N LEU A 35 0.62 6.60 -11.71
CA LEU A 35 -0.01 5.30 -11.45
C LEU A 35 -1.50 5.28 -11.78
N LYS A 36 -2.20 6.42 -11.63
CA LYS A 36 -3.59 6.56 -12.10
C LYS A 36 -3.74 6.32 -13.60
N GLY A 37 -2.76 6.75 -14.41
CA GLY A 37 -2.71 6.47 -15.85
C GLY A 37 -2.34 5.03 -16.20
N CYS A 38 -1.86 4.25 -15.23
CA CYS A 38 -1.49 2.85 -15.37
C CYS A 38 -2.58 1.89 -14.87
N ALA A 39 -3.82 2.36 -14.67
CA ALA A 39 -4.94 1.50 -14.31
C ALA A 39 -5.08 0.33 -15.30
N GLY A 40 -5.27 -0.89 -14.78
CA GLY A 40 -5.39 -2.08 -15.60
C GLY A 40 -4.12 -2.43 -16.38
N MET A 41 -2.93 -2.05 -15.91
CA MET A 41 -1.69 -2.37 -16.63
C MET A 41 -1.35 -3.86 -16.65
N ALA A 42 -1.87 -4.65 -15.72
CA ALA A 42 -1.52 -6.06 -15.59
C ALA A 42 -2.25 -6.95 -16.61
N GLY A 43 -3.45 -6.56 -17.04
CA GLY A 43 -4.31 -7.42 -17.87
C GLY A 43 -5.36 -8.17 -17.05
N THR A 44 -5.97 -9.18 -17.67
CA THR A 44 -7.05 -10.02 -17.10
C THR A 44 -6.76 -11.52 -17.22
N ASP A 45 -5.59 -11.92 -17.70
CA ASP A 45 -5.21 -13.33 -17.77
C ASP A 45 -4.84 -13.91 -16.39
N ASN A 46 -4.69 -15.23 -16.29
CA ASN A 46 -4.38 -15.90 -15.02
C ASN A 46 -3.06 -15.45 -14.39
N GLY A 47 -2.07 -15.07 -15.21
CA GLY A 47 -0.81 -14.49 -14.75
C GLY A 47 -1.00 -13.08 -14.22
N ALA A 48 -1.84 -12.26 -14.89
CA ALA A 48 -2.21 -10.92 -14.43
C ALA A 48 -2.87 -10.95 -13.05
N HIS A 49 -3.85 -11.84 -12.85
CA HIS A 49 -4.53 -11.99 -11.56
C HIS A 49 -3.55 -12.38 -10.45
N ALA A 50 -2.71 -13.41 -10.68
CA ALA A 50 -1.73 -13.87 -9.70
C ALA A 50 -0.68 -12.80 -9.36
N TRP A 51 -0.27 -12.00 -10.35
CA TRP A 51 0.67 -10.90 -10.17
C TRP A 51 0.04 -9.74 -9.38
N ALA A 52 -1.14 -9.29 -9.80
CA ALA A 52 -1.84 -8.16 -9.20
C ALA A 52 -2.22 -8.44 -7.74
N ALA A 53 -2.60 -9.68 -7.40
CA ALA A 53 -2.89 -10.11 -6.03
C ALA A 53 -1.70 -9.90 -5.05
N LYS A 54 -0.47 -9.78 -5.55
CA LYS A 54 0.73 -9.51 -4.76
C LYS A 54 1.27 -8.09 -4.95
N TYR A 55 1.06 -7.48 -6.11
CA TYR A 55 1.48 -6.12 -6.42
C TYR A 55 0.58 -5.06 -5.77
N ASP A 56 -0.75 -5.20 -5.88
CA ASP A 56 -1.71 -4.22 -5.37
C ASP A 56 -1.59 -4.02 -3.84
N PRO A 57 -1.44 -5.08 -3.02
CA PRO A 57 -1.18 -4.91 -1.59
C PRO A 57 0.16 -4.24 -1.27
N LEU A 58 1.21 -4.49 -2.05
CA LEU A 58 2.48 -3.77 -1.91
C LEU A 58 2.29 -2.29 -2.23
N CYS A 59 1.61 -1.98 -3.34
CA CYS A 59 1.39 -0.61 -3.75
C CYS A 59 0.63 0.17 -2.68
N GLY A 60 -0.50 -0.38 -2.20
CA GLY A 60 -1.37 0.31 -1.25
C GLY A 60 -2.24 1.38 -1.91
N GLY A 61 -2.86 2.23 -1.10
CA GLY A 61 -3.77 3.28 -1.60
C GLY A 61 -5.18 2.78 -1.96
N ARG A 62 -5.50 1.51 -1.68
CA ARG A 62 -6.81 0.87 -1.94
C ARG A 62 -7.58 0.50 -0.69
N ASP A 63 -7.00 -0.40 0.09
CA ASP A 63 -7.66 -1.01 1.26
C ASP A 63 -7.19 -0.33 2.56
N GLY A 64 -6.31 0.67 2.43
CA GLY A 64 -5.95 1.60 3.50
C GLY A 64 -5.22 1.00 4.68
N CYS A 65 -4.69 -0.22 4.53
CA CYS A 65 -4.08 -0.96 5.63
C CYS A 65 -2.55 -0.81 5.67
N ASN A 66 -1.77 -1.25 4.67
CA ASN A 66 -0.31 -1.46 4.87
C ASN A 66 0.60 -1.50 3.60
N GLY A 67 0.43 -0.61 2.61
CA GLY A 67 1.29 -0.56 1.42
C GLY A 67 2.37 0.53 1.46
N VAL A 68 3.17 0.60 0.39
CA VAL A 68 4.20 1.63 0.20
C VAL A 68 3.58 3.02 0.21
N MET A 69 2.41 3.20 -0.40
CA MET A 69 1.68 4.49 -0.39
C MET A 69 1.28 4.92 1.03
N GLU A 70 0.83 4.00 1.90
CA GLU A 70 0.55 4.31 3.30
C GLU A 70 1.83 4.67 4.06
N ALA A 71 2.91 3.90 3.89
CA ALA A 71 4.17 4.12 4.57
C ALA A 71 4.80 5.48 4.20
N ILE A 72 4.88 5.81 2.91
CA ILE A 72 5.45 7.10 2.46
C ILE A 72 4.57 8.28 2.89
N SER A 73 3.25 8.14 2.90
CA SER A 73 2.34 9.19 3.37
C SER A 73 2.46 9.41 4.88
N ALA A 74 2.60 8.32 5.66
CA ALA A 74 2.87 8.42 7.09
C ALA A 74 4.22 9.10 7.36
N SER A 75 5.24 8.81 6.55
CA SER A 75 6.55 9.48 6.62
C SER A 75 6.48 10.97 6.27
N VAL A 76 5.66 11.36 5.28
CA VAL A 76 5.38 12.77 4.97
C VAL A 76 4.78 13.46 6.19
N LEU A 77 3.71 12.90 6.76
CA LEU A 77 3.05 13.46 7.96
C LEU A 77 4.01 13.54 9.15
N ALA A 78 4.85 12.52 9.36
CA ALA A 78 5.86 12.53 10.41
C ALA A 78 6.89 13.63 10.20
N ALA A 79 7.32 13.92 8.96
CA ALA A 79 8.22 15.03 8.66
C ALA A 79 7.57 16.39 9.00
N GLY A 80 6.28 16.55 8.68
CA GLY A 80 5.49 17.71 9.07
C GLY A 80 5.42 17.87 10.60
N GLN A 81 5.13 16.78 11.31
CA GLN A 81 5.05 16.78 12.77
C GLN A 81 6.40 17.08 13.44
N VAL A 82 7.50 16.54 12.91
CA VAL A 82 8.85 16.86 13.39
C VAL A 82 9.17 18.34 13.17
N SER A 83 8.81 18.92 12.02
CA SER A 83 8.95 20.36 11.79
C SER A 83 8.23 21.17 12.87
N ASP A 84 6.96 20.85 13.13
CA ASP A 84 6.13 21.60 14.07
C ASP A 84 6.67 21.50 15.51
N LEU A 85 7.13 20.32 15.93
CA LEU A 85 7.75 20.11 17.25
C LEU A 85 9.07 20.89 17.40
N LEU A 86 9.89 20.95 16.35
CA LEU A 86 11.15 21.70 16.36
C LEU A 86 10.88 23.21 16.43
N HIS A 87 9.92 23.71 15.64
CA HIS A 87 9.52 25.11 15.70
C HIS A 87 8.96 25.49 17.08
N ALA A 88 8.13 24.65 17.69
CA ALA A 88 7.63 24.87 19.04
C ALA A 88 8.76 24.88 20.09
N THR A 89 9.72 23.94 19.98
CA THR A 89 10.90 23.91 20.84
C THR A 89 11.71 25.20 20.72
N ALA A 90 11.97 25.67 19.49
CA ALA A 90 12.69 26.93 19.26
C ALA A 90 11.97 28.13 19.89
N VAL A 91 10.64 28.22 19.71
CA VAL A 91 9.83 29.31 20.28
C VAL A 91 9.80 29.25 21.81
N ASN A 92 9.73 28.07 22.41
CA ASN A 92 9.76 27.92 23.87
C ASN A 92 11.08 28.44 24.47
N HIS A 93 12.23 28.08 23.88
CA HIS A 93 13.53 28.61 24.33
C HIS A 93 13.63 30.12 24.13
N SER A 94 13.23 30.61 22.94
CA SER A 94 13.23 32.05 22.65
C SER A 94 12.35 32.85 23.63
N ASN A 95 11.16 32.34 23.97
CA ASN A 95 10.26 32.97 24.93
C ASN A 95 10.84 32.92 26.35
N GLY A 96 11.46 31.81 26.74
CA GLY A 96 12.16 31.69 28.03
C GLY A 96 13.25 32.75 28.19
N ASP A 97 14.05 32.96 27.14
CA ASP A 97 15.10 33.99 27.12
C ASP A 97 14.53 35.41 27.23
N VAL A 98 13.50 35.72 26.44
CA VAL A 98 12.86 37.05 26.40
C VAL A 98 12.14 37.37 27.73
N GLN A 99 11.50 36.38 28.36
CA GLN A 99 10.80 36.55 29.63
C GLN A 99 11.76 36.67 30.83
N SER A 100 12.98 36.15 30.70
CA SER A 100 14.02 36.23 31.72
C SER A 100 14.89 37.49 31.63
N ALA A 101 14.62 38.38 30.66
CA ALA A 101 15.40 39.58 30.41
C ALA A 101 15.19 40.67 31.49
N ALA A 102 16.29 41.24 32.00
CA ALA A 102 16.27 42.25 33.07
C ALA A 102 15.59 43.58 32.71
N ASN A 103 15.39 43.85 31.41
CA ASN A 103 14.83 45.11 30.90
C ASN A 103 13.28 45.06 30.76
N GLY A 104 12.64 44.00 31.26
CA GLY A 104 11.20 43.74 31.17
C GLY A 104 10.86 42.73 30.06
N PRO A 105 9.76 41.97 30.20
CA PRO A 105 9.39 40.94 29.23
C PRO A 105 8.97 41.58 27.89
N GLY A 106 9.60 41.15 26.80
CA GLY A 106 9.18 41.45 25.43
C GLY A 106 7.93 40.66 25.02
N ALA A 107 7.38 40.97 23.84
CA ALA A 107 6.24 40.23 23.30
C ALA A 107 6.63 38.77 23.01
N PRO A 108 5.78 37.78 23.33
CA PRO A 108 6.05 36.37 23.07
C PRO A 108 6.05 36.08 21.56
N ALA A 109 6.98 35.23 21.13
CA ALA A 109 7.03 34.65 19.80
C ALA A 109 6.05 33.48 19.67
N PHE A 110 5.61 33.21 18.44
CA PHE A 110 4.73 32.11 18.08
C PHE A 110 5.36 31.28 16.95
N PRO A 111 5.11 29.95 16.90
CA PRO A 111 5.58 29.13 15.80
C PRO A 111 4.87 29.50 14.49
N PRO A 112 5.46 29.17 13.33
CA PRO A 112 4.77 29.27 12.04
C PRO A 112 3.59 28.27 11.98
N ASP A 113 2.76 28.42 10.95
CA ASP A 113 1.66 27.50 10.70
C ASP A 113 2.14 26.05 10.56
N SER A 114 1.33 25.14 11.09
CA SER A 114 1.55 23.70 11.03
C SER A 114 1.66 23.18 9.61
N ALA A 115 2.33 22.03 9.47
CA ALA A 115 2.42 21.33 8.19
C ALA A 115 1.03 21.04 7.63
N PRO A 116 0.79 21.24 6.32
CA PRO A 116 -0.43 20.74 5.71
C PRO A 116 -0.57 19.24 5.92
N THR A 117 -1.78 18.77 6.24
CA THR A 117 -2.04 17.33 6.31
C THR A 117 -1.93 16.71 4.92
N PHE A 118 -1.29 15.54 4.84
CA PHE A 118 -1.16 14.76 3.62
C PHE A 118 -2.06 13.52 3.68
N LEU A 119 -2.96 13.37 2.70
CA LEU A 119 -3.80 12.18 2.57
C LEU A 119 -3.11 11.16 1.69
N VAL A 120 -3.15 9.89 2.12
CA VAL A 120 -2.68 8.77 1.29
C VAL A 120 -3.43 8.84 -0.06
N PRO A 121 -2.75 8.90 -1.22
CA PRO A 121 -3.42 8.91 -2.51
C PRO A 121 -4.14 7.59 -2.82
N ALA A 122 -5.26 7.69 -3.54
CA ALA A 122 -5.95 6.51 -4.09
C ALA A 122 -5.27 6.03 -5.37
N ILE A 123 -4.95 4.73 -5.44
CA ILE A 123 -4.32 4.09 -6.60
C ILE A 123 -5.28 3.06 -7.22
N PRO A 124 -5.49 3.06 -8.55
CA PRO A 124 -6.36 2.08 -9.21
C PRO A 124 -5.77 0.66 -9.22
N ALA A 125 -6.57 -0.33 -9.63
CA ALA A 125 -6.10 -1.70 -9.81
C ALA A 125 -5.00 -1.76 -10.84
N ALA A 126 -4.02 -2.62 -10.60
CA ALA A 126 -3.22 -3.09 -11.70
C ALA A 126 -3.96 -4.15 -12.54
N GLU A 127 -4.80 -5.01 -11.92
CA GLU A 127 -5.66 -5.95 -12.65
C GLU A 127 -6.78 -5.23 -13.41
N GLY A 128 -7.15 -5.77 -14.56
CA GLY A 128 -8.06 -5.14 -15.50
C GLY A 128 -7.29 -4.57 -16.68
N GLY A 129 -8.00 -3.89 -17.58
CA GLY A 129 -7.44 -3.53 -18.88
C GLY A 129 -7.10 -4.78 -19.71
N HIS A 130 -7.04 -4.65 -21.02
CA HIS A 130 -6.48 -5.70 -21.86
C HIS A 130 -5.94 -5.07 -23.12
N ASP A 131 -4.78 -5.53 -23.58
CA ASP A 131 -4.41 -5.36 -24.97
C ASP A 131 -5.30 -6.26 -25.85
N ASP A 132 -5.53 -5.82 -27.08
CA ASP A 132 -6.21 -6.64 -28.07
C ASP A 132 -5.42 -7.92 -28.30
N VAL A 133 -6.11 -9.05 -28.29
CA VAL A 133 -5.50 -10.31 -28.71
C VAL A 133 -5.15 -10.20 -30.20
N PRO A 134 -4.00 -10.74 -30.65
CA PRO A 134 -3.68 -10.76 -32.07
C PRO A 134 -4.80 -11.43 -32.88
N GLU A 135 -5.13 -10.92 -34.07
CA GLU A 135 -6.27 -11.45 -34.87
C GLU A 135 -6.19 -12.97 -35.11
N TRP A 136 -4.97 -13.50 -35.28
CA TRP A 136 -4.73 -14.92 -35.50
C TRP A 136 -4.97 -15.79 -34.25
N TRP A 137 -5.05 -15.19 -33.05
CA TRP A 137 -5.25 -15.91 -31.79
C TRP A 137 -6.51 -16.78 -31.82
N HIS A 138 -7.59 -16.30 -32.43
CA HIS A 138 -8.84 -17.05 -32.59
C HIS A 138 -8.67 -18.37 -33.38
N THR A 139 -7.62 -18.48 -34.20
CA THR A 139 -7.34 -19.69 -34.99
C THR A 139 -6.69 -20.79 -34.14
N ILE A 140 -5.94 -20.41 -33.11
CA ILE A 140 -5.16 -21.36 -32.30
C ILE A 140 -5.74 -21.56 -30.89
N SER A 141 -6.62 -20.66 -30.42
CA SER A 141 -7.15 -20.66 -29.05
C SER A 141 -7.86 -21.95 -28.64
N ALA A 142 -8.50 -22.66 -29.58
CA ALA A 142 -9.11 -23.97 -29.30
C ALA A 142 -8.08 -25.07 -28.95
N TYR A 143 -6.80 -24.86 -29.28
CA TYR A 143 -5.71 -25.83 -29.13
C TYR A 143 -4.74 -25.49 -27.99
N VAL A 144 -4.84 -24.31 -27.37
CA VAL A 144 -3.94 -23.87 -26.29
C VAL A 144 -4.35 -24.37 -24.90
N GLN A 145 -5.16 -25.43 -24.83
CA GLN A 145 -5.49 -26.13 -23.58
C GLN A 145 -6.17 -25.22 -22.53
N GLY A 146 -6.93 -24.21 -22.99
CA GLY A 146 -7.61 -23.25 -22.12
C GLY A 146 -6.72 -22.13 -21.58
N GLU A 147 -5.44 -22.06 -21.98
CA GLU A 147 -4.57 -20.94 -21.62
C GLU A 147 -5.01 -19.64 -22.32
N LEU A 148 -4.80 -18.52 -21.64
CA LEU A 148 -5.17 -17.18 -22.13
C LEU A 148 -3.94 -16.45 -22.67
N TRP A 149 -4.14 -15.62 -23.68
CA TRP A 149 -3.11 -14.72 -24.18
C TRP A 149 -2.65 -13.78 -23.05
N PRO A 150 -1.34 -13.66 -22.77
CA PRO A 150 -0.83 -12.67 -21.82
C PRO A 150 -1.18 -11.26 -22.30
N ASN A 151 -2.11 -10.58 -21.62
CA ASN A 151 -2.77 -9.38 -22.18
C ASN A 151 -2.49 -8.08 -21.40
N GLY A 152 -1.43 -8.06 -20.58
CA GLY A 152 -0.98 -6.88 -19.86
C GLY A 152 -0.29 -5.84 -20.76
N HIS A 153 -0.42 -4.57 -20.36
CA HIS A 153 0.13 -3.41 -21.07
C HIS A 153 1.59 -3.14 -20.65
N GLN A 154 2.53 -3.60 -21.48
CA GLN A 154 3.97 -3.57 -21.18
C GLN A 154 4.53 -2.15 -21.08
N ASP A 155 4.00 -1.22 -21.89
CA ASP A 155 4.35 0.20 -21.87
C ASP A 155 3.89 0.86 -20.56
N LYS A 156 2.66 0.59 -20.11
CA LYS A 156 2.13 1.08 -18.84
C LYS A 156 2.91 0.50 -17.65
N LEU A 157 3.27 -0.79 -17.70
CA LEU A 157 4.10 -1.42 -16.67
C LEU A 157 5.48 -0.75 -16.57
N ARG A 158 6.15 -0.49 -17.70
CA ARG A 158 7.44 0.23 -17.71
C ARG A 158 7.31 1.70 -17.31
N GLY A 159 6.17 2.33 -17.64
CA GLY A 159 5.80 3.65 -17.17
C GLY A 159 5.67 3.71 -15.65
N ALA A 160 4.93 2.77 -15.07
CA ALA A 160 4.78 2.62 -13.62
C ALA A 160 6.14 2.35 -12.95
N ALA A 161 6.96 1.45 -13.52
CA ALA A 161 8.30 1.15 -12.99
C ALA A 161 9.20 2.40 -12.93
N THR A 162 9.14 3.23 -13.98
CA THR A 162 9.88 4.49 -14.03
C THR A 162 9.37 5.50 -13.00
N ALA A 163 8.05 5.60 -12.82
CA ALA A 163 7.47 6.47 -11.80
C ALA A 163 7.90 6.07 -10.39
N TRP A 164 7.87 4.77 -10.07
CA TRP A 164 8.35 4.24 -8.80
C TRP A 164 9.83 4.55 -8.55
N ARG A 165 10.71 4.31 -9.53
CA ARG A 165 12.14 4.64 -9.41
C ARG A 165 12.37 6.14 -9.18
N ASN A 166 11.66 6.99 -9.92
CA ASN A 166 11.76 8.44 -9.75
C ASN A 166 11.32 8.88 -8.35
N ALA A 167 10.19 8.37 -7.86
CA ALA A 167 9.72 8.64 -6.51
C ALA A 167 10.72 8.18 -5.44
N GLY A 168 11.30 6.98 -5.58
CA GLY A 168 12.33 6.48 -4.68
C GLY A 168 13.56 7.41 -4.61
N ASN A 169 14.03 7.89 -5.76
CA ASN A 169 15.15 8.83 -5.83
C ASN A 169 14.83 10.18 -5.18
N GLU A 170 13.63 10.72 -5.43
CA GLU A 170 13.18 11.99 -4.83
C GLU A 170 13.01 11.87 -3.30
N LEU A 171 12.50 10.74 -2.82
CA LEU A 171 12.41 10.45 -1.38
C LEU A 171 13.80 10.37 -0.73
N ARG A 172 14.76 9.66 -1.35
CA ARG A 172 16.16 9.63 -0.85
C ARG A 172 16.80 11.02 -0.86
N SER A 173 16.53 11.82 -1.88
CA SER A 173 16.98 13.22 -1.92
C SER A 173 16.36 14.08 -0.82
N SER A 174 15.12 13.78 -0.42
CA SER A 174 14.47 14.47 0.71
C SER A 174 15.11 14.02 2.04
N ALA A 175 15.33 12.72 2.22
CA ALA A 175 15.99 12.17 3.41
C ALA A 175 17.42 12.67 3.59
N SER A 176 18.18 12.88 2.50
CA SER A 176 19.57 13.37 2.59
C SER A 176 19.67 14.79 3.15
N MET A 177 18.64 15.63 3.03
CA MET A 177 18.59 16.97 3.62
C MET A 177 18.77 16.94 5.14
N VAL A 178 18.33 15.86 5.80
CA VAL A 178 18.46 15.66 7.25
C VAL A 178 19.92 15.44 7.67
N ASN A 179 20.69 14.76 6.83
CA ASN A 179 22.10 14.44 7.10
C ASN A 179 23.04 15.59 6.72
N GLY A 180 22.57 16.52 5.89
CA GLY A 180 23.39 17.60 5.35
C GLY A 180 24.12 17.20 4.07
N GLY A 181 24.93 18.12 3.56
CA GLY A 181 25.71 17.97 2.34
C GLY A 181 26.75 19.08 2.24
N THR A 182 27.32 19.27 1.05
CA THR A 182 28.40 20.25 0.85
C THR A 182 28.01 21.70 1.22
N SER A 183 26.72 22.02 1.15
CA SER A 183 26.17 23.36 1.40
C SER A 183 25.26 23.46 2.64
N SER A 184 25.13 22.39 3.44
CA SER A 184 24.28 22.39 4.64
C SER A 184 24.84 21.44 5.69
N LEU A 185 24.86 21.88 6.95
CA LEU A 185 25.26 21.05 8.09
C LEU A 185 24.28 19.89 8.34
N GLY A 186 23.06 19.97 7.81
CA GLY A 186 21.99 19.01 8.11
C GLY A 186 21.34 19.24 9.46
N VAL A 187 20.18 18.63 9.66
CA VAL A 187 19.38 18.78 10.87
C VAL A 187 20.10 18.22 12.10
N ILE A 188 20.74 17.05 11.97
CA ILE A 188 21.35 16.39 13.12
C ILE A 188 22.50 17.21 13.71
N ALA A 189 23.33 17.84 12.85
CA ALA A 189 24.41 18.70 13.30
C ALA A 189 23.90 19.95 14.04
N LEU A 190 22.85 20.60 13.50
CA LEU A 190 22.23 21.77 14.15
C LEU A 190 21.73 21.48 15.56
N LEU A 191 21.22 20.26 15.78
CA LEU A 191 20.68 19.84 17.08
C LEU A 191 21.75 19.31 18.05
N THR A 192 22.84 18.72 17.55
CA THR A 192 23.84 18.05 18.40
C THR A 192 24.56 19.01 19.36
N ASP A 193 24.72 20.27 18.95
CA ASP A 193 25.39 21.29 19.77
C ASP A 193 24.47 21.93 20.84
N GLN A 194 23.18 21.59 20.84
CA GLN A 194 22.17 22.16 21.74
C GLN A 194 22.09 21.36 23.06
N LYS A 195 22.11 22.05 24.20
CA LYS A 195 22.09 21.42 25.53
C LYS A 195 20.74 21.63 26.24
N SER A 196 19.80 20.75 25.96
CA SER A 196 18.50 20.70 26.68
C SER A 196 17.96 19.27 26.76
N PRO A 197 17.16 18.91 27.78
CA PRO A 197 16.64 17.54 27.98
C PRO A 197 15.82 16.98 26.80
N GLU A 198 15.18 17.82 26.00
CA GLU A 198 14.35 17.42 24.86
C GLU A 198 15.12 17.20 23.55
N ILE A 199 16.37 17.69 23.44
CA ILE A 199 17.19 17.59 22.23
C ILE A 199 17.47 16.14 21.80
N PRO A 200 17.81 15.19 22.72
CA PRO A 200 17.98 13.79 22.34
C PRO A 200 16.73 13.17 21.71
N ALA A 201 15.54 13.52 22.22
CA ALA A 201 14.27 13.05 21.67
C ALA A 201 13.98 13.68 20.30
N ALA A 202 14.33 14.97 20.11
CA ALA A 202 14.22 15.63 18.82
C ALA A 202 15.12 14.97 17.75
N ILE A 203 16.38 14.69 18.07
CA ILE A 203 17.32 13.98 17.19
C ILE A 203 16.80 12.58 16.84
N ALA A 204 16.26 11.86 17.82
CA ALA A 204 15.68 10.53 17.60
C ALA A 204 14.47 10.59 16.65
N ASN A 205 13.57 11.55 16.83
CA ASN A 205 12.39 11.72 15.97
C ASN A 205 12.80 12.12 14.54
N CYS A 206 13.80 12.99 14.40
CA CYS A 206 14.39 13.34 13.10
C CYS A 206 14.93 12.08 12.40
N THR A 207 15.83 11.38 13.06
CA THR A 207 16.49 10.16 12.56
C THR A 207 15.46 9.11 12.14
N LYS A 208 14.47 8.85 12.99
CA LYS A 208 13.41 7.86 12.74
C LYS A 208 12.56 8.23 11.52
N THR A 209 12.20 9.50 11.37
CA THR A 209 11.44 9.98 10.21
C THR A 209 12.25 9.88 8.92
N ARG A 210 13.54 10.26 8.95
CA ARG A 210 14.45 10.11 7.82
C ARG A 210 14.55 8.65 7.37
N ASP A 211 14.71 7.74 8.32
CA ASP A 211 14.86 6.31 8.04
C ASP A 211 13.56 5.73 7.47
N ALA A 212 12.40 6.18 7.95
CA ALA A 212 11.10 5.81 7.39
C ALA A 212 10.92 6.29 5.93
N ILE A 213 11.42 7.48 5.57
CA ILE A 213 11.44 7.96 4.18
C ILE A 213 12.32 7.06 3.30
N ASN A 214 13.51 6.67 3.78
CA ASN A 214 14.41 5.77 3.05
C ASN A 214 13.80 4.37 2.86
N LEU A 215 13.16 3.81 3.89
CA LEU A 215 12.44 2.54 3.78
C LEU A 215 11.28 2.62 2.77
N GLY A 216 10.59 3.75 2.72
CA GLY A 216 9.60 4.03 1.68
C GLY A 216 10.20 4.03 0.28
N ALA A 217 11.38 4.64 0.09
CA ALA A 217 12.10 4.62 -1.17
C ALA A 217 12.53 3.20 -1.61
N ASP A 218 12.94 2.36 -0.67
CA ASP A 218 13.25 0.96 -0.96
C ASP A 218 12.00 0.16 -1.36
N GLY A 219 10.85 0.48 -0.78
CA GLY A 219 9.54 -0.03 -1.21
C GLY A 219 9.20 0.37 -2.64
N CYS A 220 9.49 1.62 -3.04
CA CYS A 220 9.36 2.06 -4.43
C CYS A 220 10.23 1.24 -5.38
N ASP A 221 11.50 0.97 -5.01
CA ASP A 221 12.40 0.15 -5.83
C ASP A 221 11.90 -1.29 -5.99
N ALA A 222 11.28 -1.87 -4.95
CA ALA A 222 10.67 -3.19 -5.02
C ALA A 222 9.47 -3.21 -5.99
N ALA A 223 8.59 -2.21 -5.91
CA ALA A 223 7.45 -2.06 -6.82
C ALA A 223 7.91 -1.87 -8.28
N ALA A 224 8.94 -1.06 -8.51
CA ALA A 224 9.51 -0.86 -9.83
C ALA A 224 10.05 -2.16 -10.44
N LYS A 225 10.80 -2.95 -9.66
CA LYS A 225 11.34 -4.24 -10.10
C LYS A 225 10.23 -5.22 -10.47
N ALA A 226 9.14 -5.26 -9.69
CA ALA A 226 8.01 -6.12 -9.99
C ALA A 226 7.34 -5.75 -11.32
N CYS A 227 7.16 -4.45 -11.59
CA CYS A 227 6.64 -3.96 -12.87
C CYS A 227 7.57 -4.29 -14.06
N ASP A 228 8.86 -3.97 -13.95
CA ASP A 228 9.83 -4.20 -15.04
C ASP A 228 9.98 -5.70 -15.36
N ALA A 229 10.02 -6.56 -14.32
CA ALA A 229 10.13 -8.00 -14.49
C ALA A 229 8.86 -8.62 -15.09
N TYR A 230 7.68 -8.11 -14.73
CA TYR A 230 6.43 -8.59 -15.32
C TYR A 230 6.28 -8.17 -16.78
N ALA A 231 6.61 -6.92 -17.12
CA ALA A 231 6.65 -6.46 -18.51
C ALA A 231 7.60 -7.32 -19.37
N ALA A 232 8.77 -7.66 -18.83
CA ALA A 232 9.73 -8.54 -19.49
C ALA A 232 9.21 -9.98 -19.66
N ALA A 233 8.45 -10.50 -18.69
CA ALA A 233 7.82 -11.82 -18.81
C ALA A 233 6.77 -11.85 -19.93
N ILE A 234 5.99 -10.76 -20.09
CA ILE A 234 5.05 -10.61 -21.21
C ILE A 234 5.82 -10.53 -22.54
N ASP A 235 6.92 -9.77 -22.61
CA ASP A 235 7.76 -9.60 -23.82
C ASP A 235 8.28 -10.97 -24.29
N ASP A 236 8.81 -11.77 -23.36
CA ASP A 236 9.33 -13.11 -23.64
C ASP A 236 8.22 -14.04 -24.15
N ALA A 237 7.07 -14.03 -23.47
CA ALA A 237 5.93 -14.85 -23.84
C ALA A 237 5.43 -14.51 -25.26
N HIS A 238 5.22 -13.22 -25.55
CA HIS A 238 4.78 -12.76 -26.87
C HIS A 238 5.78 -13.14 -27.96
N SER A 239 7.08 -12.90 -27.73
CA SER A 239 8.14 -13.24 -28.68
C SER A 239 8.15 -14.73 -29.01
N ARG A 240 8.06 -15.59 -27.99
CA ARG A 240 8.08 -17.05 -28.15
C ARG A 240 6.81 -17.59 -28.80
N ILE A 241 5.64 -17.04 -28.47
CA ILE A 241 4.39 -17.43 -29.12
C ILE A 241 4.38 -17.00 -30.60
N LEU A 242 4.83 -15.77 -30.90
CA LEU A 242 4.96 -15.30 -32.28
C LEU A 242 5.93 -16.17 -33.08
N HIS A 243 7.03 -16.63 -32.47
CA HIS A 243 7.95 -17.58 -33.09
C HIS A 243 7.25 -18.91 -33.47
N GLU A 244 6.47 -19.48 -32.55
CA GLU A 244 5.71 -20.71 -32.82
C GLU A 244 4.68 -20.54 -33.95
N MET A 245 4.04 -19.37 -34.02
CA MET A 245 3.12 -19.04 -35.12
C MET A 245 3.84 -18.86 -36.45
N LEU A 246 5.04 -18.26 -36.46
CA LEU A 246 5.88 -18.16 -37.66
C LEU A 246 6.31 -19.54 -38.16
N VAL A 247 6.71 -20.45 -37.27
CA VAL A 247 7.08 -21.83 -37.62
C VAL A 247 5.88 -22.58 -38.23
N LEU A 248 4.70 -22.43 -37.63
CA LEU A 248 3.46 -23.01 -38.15
C LEU A 248 3.12 -22.48 -39.55
N GLY A 249 3.28 -21.18 -39.80
CA GLY A 249 3.07 -20.57 -41.12
C GLY A 249 4.11 -21.01 -42.17
N ALA A 250 5.38 -21.11 -41.78
CA ALA A 250 6.47 -21.51 -42.67
C ALA A 250 6.35 -22.98 -43.16
N THR A 251 5.66 -23.85 -42.41
CA THR A 251 5.46 -25.26 -42.80
C THR A 251 4.36 -25.47 -43.84
N VAL A 252 3.68 -24.41 -44.31
CA VAL A 252 2.59 -24.47 -45.30
C VAL A 252 3.08 -24.37 -46.76
N VAL A 253 4.38 -24.18 -47.01
CA VAL A 253 4.92 -24.20 -48.38
C VAL A 253 5.43 -25.60 -48.75
N VAL A 254 4.59 -26.38 -49.44
CA VAL A 254 5.05 -27.47 -50.33
C VAL A 254 4.32 -27.36 -51.67
N THR A 255 4.73 -26.41 -52.52
CA THR A 255 5.21 -26.71 -53.88
C THR A 255 5.88 -25.47 -54.51
N GLU A 256 7.17 -25.67 -54.84
CA GLU A 256 8.07 -24.98 -55.78
C GLU A 256 8.36 -23.45 -55.77
N VAL A 257 9.67 -23.19 -55.59
CA VAL A 257 10.51 -22.11 -56.14
C VAL A 257 10.61 -20.78 -55.35
N ILE A 258 11.76 -20.65 -54.68
CA ILE A 258 12.59 -19.46 -54.43
C ILE A 258 11.91 -18.21 -53.83
N ALA A 259 12.21 -18.01 -52.54
CA ALA A 259 12.49 -16.74 -51.85
C ALA A 259 11.93 -15.43 -52.44
N ALA A 260 10.86 -14.93 -51.82
CA ALA A 260 10.75 -13.57 -51.27
C ALA A 260 9.36 -13.41 -50.64
N VAL A 261 9.30 -12.94 -49.39
CA VAL A 261 8.18 -12.19 -48.79
C VAL A 261 6.78 -12.63 -49.24
N LEU A 262 6.08 -13.50 -48.50
CA LEU A 262 4.60 -13.57 -48.45
C LEU A 262 4.13 -14.81 -47.68
N ILE A 263 3.80 -14.63 -46.40
CA ILE A 263 2.47 -14.99 -45.91
C ILE A 263 2.01 -13.79 -45.06
N PRO A 264 0.89 -13.13 -45.38
CA PRO A 264 0.46 -11.89 -44.74
C PRO A 264 -0.08 -12.20 -43.33
N VAL A 265 0.79 -12.10 -42.33
CA VAL A 265 0.39 -11.85 -40.93
C VAL A 265 0.28 -10.35 -40.65
N THR A 266 0.53 -9.52 -41.67
CA THR A 266 0.33 -8.07 -41.64
C THR A 266 -0.84 -7.69 -42.56
N LEU A 267 -1.90 -7.13 -41.97
CA LEU A 267 -3.08 -6.51 -42.62
C LEU A 267 -4.26 -7.45 -42.98
N GLY A 268 -5.03 -7.88 -41.97
CA GLY A 268 -6.50 -7.89 -42.05
C GLY A 268 -7.21 -8.94 -42.91
N ALA A 269 -6.70 -10.18 -43.01
CA ALA A 269 -7.42 -11.28 -43.69
C ALA A 269 -7.38 -12.57 -42.86
N SER A 270 -8.27 -12.66 -41.86
CA SER A 270 -8.41 -13.76 -40.91
C SER A 270 -9.09 -15.04 -41.47
N GLU A 271 -9.39 -15.13 -42.78
CA GLU A 271 -10.22 -16.23 -43.32
C GLU A 271 -9.47 -17.37 -44.04
N ALA A 272 -8.17 -17.26 -44.33
CA ALA A 272 -7.51 -18.21 -45.26
C ALA A 272 -6.57 -19.26 -44.61
N VAL A 273 -6.20 -19.14 -43.33
CA VAL A 273 -5.23 -20.06 -42.70
C VAL A 273 -5.86 -21.42 -42.36
N SER A 274 -7.15 -21.45 -42.02
CA SER A 274 -7.82 -22.66 -41.52
C SER A 274 -7.97 -23.79 -42.56
N LYS A 275 -7.90 -23.50 -43.87
CA LYS A 275 -8.16 -24.51 -44.91
C LYS A 275 -6.92 -25.30 -45.38
N VAL A 276 -5.71 -24.91 -44.99
CA VAL A 276 -4.45 -25.49 -45.53
C VAL A 276 -3.57 -26.13 -44.45
N VAL A 277 -3.82 -25.86 -43.16
CA VAL A 277 -3.05 -26.44 -42.05
C VAL A 277 -3.77 -27.67 -41.48
N ASP A 278 -3.09 -28.82 -41.46
CA ASP A 278 -3.60 -30.04 -40.82
C ASP A 278 -3.81 -29.79 -39.30
N VAL A 279 -4.95 -30.27 -38.78
CA VAL A 279 -5.37 -30.19 -37.37
C VAL A 279 -4.29 -30.73 -36.43
N SER A 280 -3.52 -31.73 -36.88
CA SER A 280 -2.38 -32.28 -36.12
C SER A 280 -1.32 -31.21 -35.80
N ARG A 281 -1.01 -30.32 -36.75
CA ARG A 281 -0.03 -29.24 -36.59
C ARG A 281 -0.57 -28.13 -35.70
N LEU A 282 -1.84 -27.74 -35.86
CA LEU A 282 -2.50 -26.78 -34.97
C LEU A 282 -2.50 -27.27 -33.52
N THR A 283 -2.79 -28.56 -33.31
CA THR A 283 -2.78 -29.18 -31.99
C THR A 283 -1.37 -29.18 -31.38
N ALA A 284 -0.35 -29.56 -32.16
CA ALA A 284 1.03 -29.58 -31.69
C ALA A 284 1.55 -28.16 -31.36
N THR A 285 1.27 -27.16 -32.20
CA THR A 285 1.64 -25.77 -31.95
C THR A 285 0.88 -25.18 -30.76
N GLY A 286 -0.44 -25.43 -30.67
CA GLY A 286 -1.25 -25.02 -29.53
C GLY A 286 -0.73 -25.59 -28.20
N ALA A 287 -0.30 -26.85 -28.17
CA ALA A 287 0.32 -27.44 -26.99
C ALA A 287 1.66 -26.79 -26.59
N ARG A 288 2.49 -26.38 -27.56
CA ARG A 288 3.73 -25.64 -27.28
C ARG A 288 3.46 -24.23 -26.76
N ILE A 289 2.49 -23.52 -27.36
CA ILE A 289 2.01 -22.22 -26.88
C ILE A 289 1.47 -22.32 -25.45
N ALA A 290 0.67 -23.34 -25.15
CA ALA A 290 0.17 -23.57 -23.80
C ALA A 290 1.31 -23.74 -22.78
N THR A 291 2.38 -24.43 -23.14
CA THR A 291 3.58 -24.54 -22.30
C THR A 291 4.28 -23.20 -22.10
N ILE A 292 4.43 -22.39 -23.16
CA ILE A 292 4.98 -21.03 -23.05
C ILE A 292 4.15 -20.18 -22.08
N ILE A 293 2.83 -20.23 -22.14
CA ILE A 293 1.95 -19.47 -21.25
C ILE A 293 2.06 -19.93 -19.80
N ARG A 294 2.21 -21.24 -19.55
CA ARG A 294 2.47 -21.75 -18.19
C ARG A 294 3.81 -21.28 -17.64
N GLU A 295 4.84 -21.23 -18.48
CA GLU A 295 6.14 -20.67 -18.10
C GLU A 295 6.06 -19.16 -17.82
N PHE A 296 5.30 -18.42 -18.63
CA PHE A 296 4.98 -17.02 -18.38
C PHE A 296 4.31 -16.84 -17.02
N ARG A 297 3.32 -17.65 -16.65
CA ARG A 297 2.64 -17.56 -15.35
C ARG A 297 3.61 -17.77 -14.19
N ALA A 298 4.55 -18.70 -14.32
CA ALA A 298 5.60 -18.90 -13.32
C ALA A 298 6.55 -17.70 -13.22
N ALA A 299 6.92 -17.09 -14.36
CA ALA A 299 7.74 -15.88 -14.40
C ALA A 299 7.00 -14.66 -13.82
N ALA A 300 5.70 -14.52 -14.12
CA ALA A 300 4.83 -13.50 -13.57
C ALA A 300 4.76 -13.62 -12.05
N GLU A 301 4.54 -14.81 -11.52
CA GLU A 301 4.54 -15.03 -10.08
C GLU A 301 5.92 -14.71 -9.46
N ALA A 302 7.02 -15.15 -10.08
CA ALA A 302 8.38 -14.88 -9.61
C ALA A 302 8.73 -13.38 -9.60
N SER A 303 8.17 -12.59 -10.52
CA SER A 303 8.39 -11.14 -10.56
C SER A 303 7.89 -10.41 -9.30
N THR A 304 6.99 -11.03 -8.54
CA THR A 304 6.45 -10.47 -7.29
C THR A 304 7.18 -10.93 -6.03
N LEU A 305 8.22 -11.75 -6.13
CA LEU A 305 8.98 -12.21 -4.95
C LEU A 305 9.47 -11.07 -4.03
N PRO A 306 9.94 -9.91 -4.55
CA PRO A 306 10.34 -8.79 -3.70
C PRO A 306 9.18 -8.10 -2.96
N THR A 307 7.93 -8.31 -3.39
CA THR A 307 6.80 -7.50 -2.92
C THR A 307 6.37 -7.84 -1.50
N VAL A 308 6.48 -9.12 -1.09
CA VAL A 308 6.05 -9.59 0.23
C VAL A 308 6.87 -8.94 1.36
N SER A 309 8.20 -8.96 1.24
CA SER A 309 9.09 -8.38 2.26
C SER A 309 9.01 -6.85 2.29
N ALA A 310 8.84 -6.23 1.12
CA ALA A 310 8.65 -4.78 1.02
C ALA A 310 7.32 -4.34 1.64
N ALA A 311 6.21 -5.05 1.39
CA ALA A 311 4.91 -4.78 2.01
C ALA A 311 4.97 -4.95 3.54
N ALA A 312 5.60 -6.02 4.04
CA ALA A 312 5.81 -6.21 5.48
C ALA A 312 6.68 -5.12 6.11
N THR A 313 7.60 -4.53 5.36
CA THR A 313 8.42 -3.39 5.80
C THR A 313 7.58 -2.13 5.86
N ALA A 314 6.80 -1.83 4.82
CA ALA A 314 5.90 -0.70 4.78
C ALA A 314 4.90 -0.72 5.94
N ALA A 315 4.28 -1.87 6.22
CA ALA A 315 3.39 -2.08 7.36
C ALA A 315 4.03 -1.71 8.71
N ARG A 316 5.28 -2.16 8.93
CA ARG A 316 6.03 -1.87 10.15
C ARG A 316 6.35 -0.38 10.27
N THR A 317 6.75 0.27 9.18
CA THR A 317 7.05 1.70 9.14
C THR A 317 5.87 2.54 9.62
N VAL A 318 4.64 2.23 9.20
CA VAL A 318 3.43 2.92 9.67
C VAL A 318 3.27 2.80 11.19
N GLY A 319 3.43 1.59 11.73
CA GLY A 319 3.37 1.35 13.18
C GLY A 319 4.48 2.06 13.95
N ASP A 320 5.70 2.06 13.41
CA ASP A 320 6.85 2.69 14.03
C ASP A 320 6.68 4.21 14.13
N LEU A 321 6.06 4.86 13.14
CA LEU A 321 5.84 6.30 13.16
C LEU A 321 4.71 6.75 14.09
N ALA A 322 3.87 5.84 14.59
CA ALA A 322 2.71 6.18 15.42
C ALA A 322 3.03 7.11 16.62
N PRO A 323 4.12 6.92 17.40
CA PRO A 323 4.46 7.83 18.50
C PRO A 323 4.81 9.24 18.05
N ILE A 324 5.47 9.40 16.89
CA ILE A 324 5.79 10.71 16.32
C ILE A 324 4.48 11.38 15.89
N LEU A 325 3.64 10.65 15.16
CA LEU A 325 2.34 11.15 14.68
C LEU A 325 1.37 11.50 15.82
N SER A 326 1.51 10.91 17.01
CA SER A 326 0.73 11.26 18.20
C SER A 326 1.35 12.34 19.08
N ALA A 327 2.59 12.77 18.79
CA ALA A 327 3.28 13.77 19.61
C ALA A 327 2.60 15.13 19.48
N ARG A 328 2.56 15.89 20.59
CA ARG A 328 2.00 17.25 20.61
C ARG A 328 3.04 18.26 21.03
N ALA A 329 3.06 19.41 20.36
CA ALA A 329 3.83 20.56 20.80
C ALA A 329 3.11 21.22 22.00
N SER A 330 3.81 21.39 23.12
CA SER A 330 3.36 22.27 24.21
C SER A 330 4.04 23.63 24.07
N LEU A 331 3.28 24.72 24.18
CA LEU A 331 3.79 26.09 24.17
C LEU A 331 3.70 26.68 25.59
N PHE A 332 4.81 26.69 26.33
CA PHE A 332 4.82 27.05 27.75
C PHE A 332 4.42 28.50 28.04
N ALA A 333 4.55 29.39 27.04
CA ALA A 333 4.13 30.79 27.14
C ALA A 333 2.65 31.03 26.72
N ALA A 334 2.03 30.10 25.98
CA ALA A 334 0.67 30.25 25.42
C ALA A 334 -0.40 29.49 26.23
N GLU A 335 -0.03 28.59 27.13
CA GLU A 335 -0.97 27.92 28.06
C GLU A 335 -1.72 28.90 28.98
N THR A 336 -1.26 30.14 29.12
CA THR A 336 -1.97 31.22 29.83
C THR A 336 -2.99 31.97 28.98
N THR A 337 -3.08 31.72 27.67
CA THR A 337 -3.96 32.47 26.73
C THR A 337 -4.85 31.60 25.82
N GLY A 338 -4.78 30.26 25.90
CA GLY A 338 -5.72 29.37 25.23
C GLY A 338 -5.59 29.28 23.70
N LEU A 339 -4.43 29.65 23.15
CA LEU A 339 -4.15 29.67 21.72
C LEU A 339 -3.18 28.54 21.33
N VAL A 340 -3.71 27.35 21.08
CA VAL A 340 -3.00 26.32 20.29
C VAL A 340 -3.98 25.75 19.26
N SER A 341 -3.63 25.86 17.97
CA SER A 341 -4.39 25.25 16.88
C SER A 341 -4.05 23.76 16.82
N ASP A 342 -4.95 22.95 17.36
CA ASP A 342 -4.95 21.50 17.26
C ASP A 342 -5.37 21.09 15.84
N VAL A 343 -4.48 20.53 15.02
CA VAL A 343 -4.90 19.96 13.72
C VAL A 343 -4.28 18.58 13.46
N GLY A 344 -5.10 17.55 13.58
CA GLY A 344 -5.20 16.47 12.57
C GLY A 344 -4.39 15.17 12.70
N VAL A 345 -3.29 15.09 13.48
CA VAL A 345 -2.34 13.96 13.34
C VAL A 345 -2.64 12.73 14.23
N ASP A 346 -3.31 12.93 15.37
CA ASP A 346 -3.81 11.87 16.27
C ASP A 346 -4.94 11.01 15.63
N LEU A 347 -5.41 11.42 14.45
CA LEU A 347 -6.45 10.72 13.72
C LEU A 347 -5.92 9.53 12.89
N LEU A 348 -4.60 9.44 12.70
CA LEU A 348 -3.96 8.44 11.83
C LEU A 348 -3.85 7.05 12.45
N THR A 349 -3.96 6.94 13.78
CA THR A 349 -3.87 5.67 14.49
C THR A 349 -5.26 5.15 14.88
N ARG A 350 -5.55 3.87 14.62
CA ARG A 350 -6.84 3.27 14.96
C ARG A 350 -7.03 3.24 16.48
N PRO A 351 -8.10 3.84 17.03
CA PRO A 351 -8.42 3.71 18.45
C PRO A 351 -8.60 2.25 18.88
N LYS A 352 -8.18 1.93 20.11
CA LYS A 352 -8.51 0.64 20.71
C LYS A 352 -9.99 0.60 21.11
N LEU A 353 -10.65 -0.52 20.85
CA LEU A 353 -11.99 -0.78 21.35
C LEU A 353 -11.98 -0.94 22.87
N ARG A 354 -12.87 -0.21 23.54
CA ARG A 354 -13.18 -0.34 24.96
C ARG A 354 -13.78 -1.71 25.22
N VAL A 355 -13.61 -2.20 26.45
CA VAL A 355 -14.16 -3.50 26.88
C VAL A 355 -15.68 -3.51 26.72
N GLY A 356 -16.37 -2.43 27.11
CA GLY A 356 -17.83 -2.31 26.95
C GLY A 356 -18.30 -2.36 25.49
N THR A 357 -17.54 -1.74 24.57
CA THR A 357 -17.85 -1.82 23.13
C THR A 357 -17.70 -3.25 22.61
N LYS A 358 -16.63 -3.95 22.99
CA LYS A 358 -16.43 -5.37 22.62
C LYS A 358 -17.57 -6.26 23.11
N GLN A 359 -17.98 -6.09 24.36
CA GLN A 359 -19.11 -6.82 24.94
C GLN A 359 -20.43 -6.53 24.20
N ALA A 360 -20.65 -5.28 23.78
CA ALA A 360 -21.84 -4.91 23.02
C ALA A 360 -21.86 -5.54 21.61
N ILE A 361 -20.70 -5.64 20.94
CA ILE A 361 -20.58 -6.34 19.66
C ILE A 361 -20.87 -7.84 19.86
N GLU A 362 -20.24 -8.46 20.86
CA GLU A 362 -20.45 -9.88 21.19
C GLU A 362 -21.90 -10.21 21.57
N ALA A 363 -22.60 -9.27 22.21
CA ALA A 363 -24.01 -9.43 22.56
C ALA A 363 -24.94 -9.28 21.35
N ALA A 364 -24.56 -8.49 20.35
CA ALA A 364 -25.32 -8.28 19.13
C ALA A 364 -25.04 -9.33 18.04
N ALA A 365 -23.93 -10.05 18.13
CA ALA A 365 -23.53 -11.06 17.17
C ALA A 365 -24.49 -12.26 17.16
N GLU A 366 -24.80 -12.74 15.96
CA GLU A 366 -25.63 -13.92 15.77
C GLU A 366 -24.93 -15.18 16.29
N ARG A 367 -25.69 -16.05 16.95
CA ARG A 367 -25.19 -17.27 17.58
C ARG A 367 -26.01 -18.47 17.15
N THR A 368 -25.36 -19.62 17.20
CA THR A 368 -26.06 -20.90 17.12
C THR A 368 -27.08 -21.03 18.26
N PRO A 369 -28.15 -21.84 18.10
CA PRO A 369 -29.20 -21.99 19.12
C PRO A 369 -28.70 -22.45 20.49
N ASP A 370 -27.58 -23.18 20.54
CA ASP A 370 -26.91 -23.62 21.77
C ASP A 370 -26.01 -22.53 22.41
N GLY A 371 -25.85 -21.39 21.73
CA GLY A 371 -25.03 -20.26 22.16
C GLY A 371 -23.52 -20.52 22.14
N LYS A 372 -23.07 -21.67 21.60
CA LYS A 372 -21.67 -22.11 21.67
C LYS A 372 -20.78 -21.42 20.63
N TYR A 373 -21.36 -21.06 19.49
CA TYR A 373 -20.64 -20.44 18.37
C TYR A 373 -21.28 -19.13 17.95
N PHE A 374 -20.44 -18.18 17.53
CA PHE A 374 -20.84 -17.07 16.68
C PHE A 374 -20.94 -17.54 15.22
N ILE A 375 -21.93 -17.05 14.50
CA ILE A 375 -21.99 -17.16 13.03
C ILE A 375 -21.12 -16.04 12.45
N SER A 376 -20.15 -16.38 11.61
CA SER A 376 -19.22 -15.41 11.06
C SER A 376 -19.92 -14.49 10.06
N ALA A 377 -19.71 -13.17 10.18
CA ALA A 377 -20.30 -12.21 9.26
C ALA A 377 -19.65 -12.21 7.86
N THR A 378 -18.52 -12.90 7.69
CA THR A 378 -17.85 -13.11 6.39
C THR A 378 -18.55 -14.19 5.56
N ASP A 379 -19.18 -15.17 6.22
CA ASP A 379 -19.75 -16.37 5.61
C ASP A 379 -20.63 -17.10 6.65
N ASP A 380 -21.92 -17.24 6.35
CA ASP A 380 -22.92 -17.84 7.25
C ASP A 380 -22.70 -19.35 7.51
N SER A 381 -21.87 -20.00 6.68
CA SER A 381 -21.44 -21.38 6.87
C SER A 381 -20.24 -21.53 7.82
N VAL A 382 -19.68 -20.42 8.34
CA VAL A 382 -18.50 -20.43 9.21
C VAL A 382 -18.88 -20.15 10.66
N LEU A 383 -18.50 -21.07 11.57
CA LEU A 383 -18.81 -20.99 12.99
C LEU A 383 -17.55 -20.79 13.84
N VAL A 384 -17.54 -19.76 14.69
CA VAL A 384 -16.38 -19.39 15.53
C VAL A 384 -16.73 -19.54 17.02
N PRO A 385 -15.92 -20.21 17.85
CA PRO A 385 -16.33 -20.56 19.20
C PRO A 385 -16.32 -19.33 20.12
N VAL A 386 -17.40 -19.13 20.87
CA VAL A 386 -17.51 -18.01 21.83
C VAL A 386 -16.41 -18.11 22.90
N SER A 387 -16.07 -19.33 23.31
CA SER A 387 -15.00 -19.65 24.26
C SER A 387 -13.59 -19.42 23.73
N LYS A 388 -13.44 -19.17 22.42
CA LYS A 388 -12.15 -19.12 21.69
C LYS A 388 -11.37 -20.43 21.76
N GLN A 389 -12.06 -21.54 22.02
CA GLN A 389 -11.49 -22.88 22.06
C GLN A 389 -12.49 -23.88 21.46
N TYR A 390 -11.97 -24.88 20.76
CA TYR A 390 -12.77 -25.96 20.23
C TYR A 390 -12.74 -27.19 21.13
N ASP A 391 -13.83 -27.92 21.12
CA ASP A 391 -13.90 -29.26 21.67
C ASP A 391 -13.18 -30.25 20.73
N GLN A 392 -12.83 -31.42 21.28
CA GLN A 392 -12.03 -32.44 20.58
C GLN A 392 -12.72 -32.99 19.33
N ASP A 393 -14.04 -33.00 19.29
CA ASP A 393 -14.83 -33.40 18.12
C ASP A 393 -14.52 -32.52 16.90
N ILE A 394 -14.43 -31.20 17.08
CA ILE A 394 -14.06 -30.26 16.01
C ILE A 394 -12.59 -30.39 15.64
N LEU A 395 -11.69 -30.53 16.63
CA LEU A 395 -10.25 -30.65 16.38
C LEU A 395 -9.87 -31.90 15.57
N ASN A 396 -10.72 -32.94 15.61
CA ASN A 396 -10.54 -34.19 14.89
C ASN A 396 -11.12 -34.17 13.45
N LEU A 397 -11.80 -33.10 13.06
CA LEU A 397 -12.33 -32.98 11.70
C LEU A 397 -11.22 -32.83 10.66
N PRO A 398 -11.44 -33.30 9.41
CA PRO A 398 -10.51 -33.05 8.32
C PRO A 398 -10.39 -31.56 8.04
N LYS A 399 -9.21 -31.11 7.59
CA LYS A 399 -8.98 -29.72 7.20
C LYS A 399 -9.30 -29.50 5.72
N THR A 400 -9.68 -28.28 5.37
CA THR A 400 -9.70 -27.80 3.99
C THR A 400 -8.32 -27.92 3.34
N ALA A 401 -8.27 -27.96 2.01
CA ALA A 401 -7.02 -28.09 1.26
C ALA A 401 -6.01 -26.94 1.52
N ASP A 402 -6.52 -25.75 1.83
CA ASP A 402 -5.71 -24.58 2.22
C ASP A 402 -5.28 -24.61 3.71
N GLY A 403 -5.74 -25.60 4.47
CA GLY A 403 -5.45 -25.79 5.89
C GLY A 403 -6.08 -24.76 6.83
N LYS A 404 -6.95 -23.88 6.34
CA LYS A 404 -7.49 -22.74 7.12
C LYS A 404 -8.70 -23.09 7.97
N TYR A 405 -9.47 -24.11 7.58
CA TYR A 405 -10.68 -24.53 8.28
C TYR A 405 -10.67 -26.03 8.58
N TYR A 406 -11.33 -26.41 9.66
CA TYR A 406 -11.87 -27.74 9.88
C TYR A 406 -13.21 -27.86 9.13
N GLN A 407 -13.42 -28.95 8.40
CA GLN A 407 -14.64 -29.21 7.63
C GLN A 407 -15.62 -30.06 8.45
N GLY A 408 -16.74 -29.46 8.84
CA GLY A 408 -17.86 -30.11 9.51
C GLY A 408 -18.87 -30.71 8.55
N ALA A 409 -19.97 -31.20 9.10
CA ALA A 409 -21.12 -31.67 8.33
C ALA A 409 -21.82 -30.50 7.61
N ASP A 410 -22.56 -30.84 6.55
CA ASP A 410 -23.46 -29.92 5.83
C ASP A 410 -22.79 -28.62 5.31
N GLY A 411 -21.49 -28.69 5.02
CA GLY A 411 -20.72 -27.56 4.49
C GLY A 411 -20.25 -26.56 5.55
N ILE A 412 -20.55 -26.79 6.83
CA ILE A 412 -20.11 -25.94 7.92
C ILE A 412 -18.59 -26.00 8.08
N ARG A 413 -17.97 -24.85 8.29
CA ARG A 413 -16.52 -24.71 8.49
C ARG A 413 -16.20 -24.06 9.82
N TYR A 414 -15.12 -24.50 10.44
CA TYR A 414 -14.61 -23.93 11.69
C TYR A 414 -13.18 -23.44 11.46
N PRO A 415 -12.87 -22.14 11.63
CA PRO A 415 -11.54 -21.63 11.39
C PRO A 415 -10.54 -22.29 12.33
N VAL A 416 -9.39 -22.72 11.82
CA VAL A 416 -8.34 -23.36 12.63
C VAL A 416 -7.84 -22.43 13.75
N ASN A 417 -7.85 -21.11 13.51
CA ASN A 417 -7.71 -20.12 14.57
C ASN A 417 -9.09 -19.88 15.24
N PRO A 418 -9.31 -20.31 16.49
CA PRO A 418 -10.60 -20.19 17.17
C PRO A 418 -10.89 -18.76 17.66
N VAL A 419 -9.95 -17.83 17.52
CA VAL A 419 -10.10 -16.45 17.99
C VAL A 419 -10.79 -15.62 16.92
N TYR A 420 -12.03 -15.24 17.18
CA TYR A 420 -12.78 -14.30 16.36
C TYR A 420 -12.16 -12.89 16.39
N GLN A 421 -12.40 -12.13 15.33
CA GLN A 421 -11.98 -10.75 15.13
C GLN A 421 -13.18 -9.80 15.20
N TYR A 422 -12.92 -8.55 15.58
CA TYR A 422 -13.89 -7.46 15.46
C TYR A 422 -13.69 -6.81 14.08
N GLY A 423 -14.27 -7.44 13.07
CA GLY A 423 -14.34 -6.90 11.71
C GLY A 423 -15.19 -5.64 11.68
N HIS A 424 -15.02 -4.81 10.65
CA HIS A 424 -15.82 -3.58 10.49
C HIS A 424 -16.97 -3.85 9.51
N GLU A 425 -18.07 -3.12 9.65
CA GLU A 425 -19.14 -3.11 8.65
C GLU A 425 -18.66 -2.46 7.36
N THR A 426 -19.09 -2.99 6.21
CA THR A 426 -18.77 -2.43 4.89
C THR A 426 -19.07 -0.93 4.83
N GLY A 427 -18.14 -0.13 4.32
CA GLY A 427 -18.23 1.34 4.30
C GLY A 427 -17.77 2.03 5.59
N ASN A 428 -17.36 1.27 6.60
CA ASN A 428 -16.73 1.78 7.83
C ASN A 428 -15.27 1.33 7.94
N GLU A 429 -14.59 1.17 6.80
CA GLU A 429 -13.17 0.86 6.74
C GLU A 429 -12.38 1.91 7.54
N TRP A 430 -11.33 1.48 8.23
CA TRP A 430 -10.53 2.38 9.07
C TRP A 430 -10.04 3.61 8.28
N TRP A 431 -9.65 3.42 7.02
CA TRP A 431 -9.20 4.51 6.17
C TRP A 431 -10.31 5.53 5.89
N ARG A 432 -11.58 5.12 5.75
CA ARG A 432 -12.72 6.05 5.55
C ARG A 432 -12.94 6.88 6.80
N ILE A 433 -12.95 6.22 7.96
CA ILE A 433 -13.15 6.89 9.24
C ILE A 433 -12.02 7.88 9.49
N ARG A 434 -10.77 7.47 9.25
CA ARG A 434 -9.59 8.32 9.35
C ARG A 434 -9.67 9.51 8.39
N ASP A 435 -9.90 9.26 7.10
CA ASP A 435 -9.95 10.32 6.08
C ASP A 435 -11.10 11.31 6.34
N ARG A 436 -12.25 10.80 6.82
CA ARG A 436 -13.38 11.62 7.26
C ARG A 436 -13.01 12.46 8.48
N ALA A 437 -12.44 11.84 9.50
CA ALA A 437 -12.03 12.53 10.71
C ALA A 437 -11.02 13.65 10.39
N ILE A 438 -10.07 13.39 9.48
CA ILE A 438 -9.11 14.40 9.00
C ILE A 438 -9.82 15.52 8.24
N ARG A 439 -10.69 15.17 7.29
CA ARG A 439 -11.44 16.14 6.46
C ARG A 439 -12.39 17.02 7.26
N GLU A 440 -13.00 16.46 8.30
CA GLU A 440 -13.98 17.12 9.17
C GLU A 440 -13.32 17.72 10.43
N HIS A 441 -11.98 17.70 10.52
CA HIS A 441 -11.23 18.27 11.64
C HIS A 441 -11.65 17.73 13.03
N TRP A 442 -11.88 16.42 13.13
CA TRP A 442 -12.26 15.80 14.40
C TRP A 442 -11.14 15.93 15.45
N THR A 443 -11.52 16.03 16.71
CA THR A 443 -10.60 15.80 17.83
C THR A 443 -10.34 14.30 17.99
N ARG A 444 -9.24 13.95 18.68
CA ARG A 444 -8.97 12.55 19.03
C ARG A 444 -10.11 11.92 19.83
N GLU A 445 -10.69 12.68 20.76
CA GLU A 445 -11.80 12.21 21.58
C GLU A 445 -13.03 11.89 20.71
N GLN A 446 -13.36 12.75 19.74
CA GLN A 446 -14.44 12.49 18.78
C GLN A 446 -14.19 11.21 17.95
N LEU A 447 -12.95 11.00 17.49
CA LEU A 447 -12.58 9.77 16.79
C LEU A 447 -12.66 8.52 17.69
N ILE A 448 -12.20 8.62 18.95
CA ILE A 448 -12.29 7.53 19.93
C ILE A 448 -13.75 7.17 20.17
N GLU A 449 -14.62 8.16 20.39
CA GLU A 449 -16.05 7.92 20.61
C GLU A 449 -16.72 7.33 19.37
N TYR A 450 -16.39 7.83 18.17
CA TYR A 450 -16.90 7.26 16.92
C TYR A 450 -16.48 5.79 16.76
N CYS A 451 -15.19 5.48 16.89
CA CYS A 451 -14.68 4.11 16.79
C CYS A 451 -15.14 3.20 17.95
N ASN A 452 -15.67 3.75 19.04
CA ASN A 452 -16.24 2.94 20.13
C ASN A 452 -17.75 2.72 20.00
N ASN A 453 -18.35 3.08 18.86
CA ASN A 453 -19.70 2.69 18.50
C ASN A 453 -19.74 1.21 18.07
N PRO A 454 -20.41 0.31 18.81
CA PRO A 454 -20.42 -1.12 18.49
C PRO A 454 -21.10 -1.43 17.15
N ARG A 455 -21.95 -0.54 16.64
CA ARG A 455 -22.65 -0.73 15.35
C ARG A 455 -21.73 -0.68 14.12
N LEU A 456 -20.47 -0.27 14.30
CA LEU A 456 -19.49 -0.23 13.21
C LEU A 456 -18.79 -1.57 13.01
N TYR A 457 -19.08 -2.57 13.85
CA TYR A 457 -18.31 -3.81 13.92
C TYR A 457 -19.22 -5.03 13.93
N ARG A 458 -18.64 -6.13 13.46
CA ARG A 458 -19.24 -7.46 13.43
C ARG A 458 -18.21 -8.53 13.76
N ILE A 459 -18.68 -9.71 14.15
CA ILE A 459 -17.82 -10.84 14.49
C ILE A 459 -17.42 -11.57 13.19
N GLU A 460 -16.13 -11.68 12.95
CA GLU A 460 -15.57 -12.32 11.77
C GLU A 460 -14.55 -13.39 12.16
N ASP A 461 -14.45 -14.45 11.35
CA ASP A 461 -13.36 -15.41 11.42
C ASP A 461 -12.04 -14.80 10.92
N ALA A 462 -10.91 -15.27 11.45
CA ALA A 462 -9.61 -14.70 11.09
C ALA A 462 -9.26 -14.85 9.59
N PRO A 463 -9.50 -16.00 8.92
CA PRO A 463 -9.25 -16.11 7.49
C PRO A 463 -10.17 -15.24 6.62
N GLY A 464 -11.46 -15.13 6.97
CA GLY A 464 -12.40 -14.23 6.31
C GLY A 464 -12.03 -12.76 6.49
N ASN A 465 -11.79 -12.30 7.72
CA ASN A 465 -11.38 -10.90 7.96
C ASN A 465 -10.08 -10.52 7.22
N ALA A 466 -9.16 -11.48 7.00
CA ALA A 466 -7.90 -11.23 6.30
C ALA A 466 -8.02 -11.17 4.77
N ASN A 467 -9.17 -11.57 4.20
CA ASN A 467 -9.37 -11.58 2.75
C ASN A 467 -9.87 -10.24 2.18
N HIS A 468 -10.25 -9.29 3.06
CA HIS A 468 -10.77 -7.97 2.70
C HIS A 468 -11.94 -7.97 1.68
N SER A 469 -12.64 -9.10 1.49
CA SER A 469 -13.62 -9.29 0.41
C SER A 469 -14.85 -8.39 0.50
N ASN A 470 -15.07 -7.80 1.67
CA ASN A 470 -16.22 -6.95 1.99
C ASN A 470 -15.83 -5.47 2.19
N GLU A 471 -14.59 -5.08 1.86
CA GLU A 471 -14.13 -3.69 1.90
C GLU A 471 -14.47 -2.96 0.59
N LEU A 472 -14.98 -1.74 0.70
CA LEU A 472 -15.17 -0.88 -0.46
C LEU A 472 -13.86 -0.23 -0.85
N ALA A 473 -13.44 -0.44 -2.11
CA ALA A 473 -12.27 0.22 -2.69
C ALA A 473 -12.30 1.75 -2.44
N ARG A 474 -11.13 2.32 -2.17
CA ARG A 474 -10.97 3.77 -2.07
C ARG A 474 -11.24 4.42 -3.42
N GLU A 475 -12.43 4.99 -3.56
CA GLU A 475 -12.82 5.70 -4.77
C GLU A 475 -11.86 6.88 -5.01
N ALA A 476 -11.35 6.99 -6.23
CA ALA A 476 -10.73 8.22 -6.67
C ALA A 476 -11.78 9.33 -6.56
N THR A 477 -11.60 10.28 -5.64
CA THR A 477 -12.35 11.54 -5.70
C THR A 477 -12.19 12.09 -7.11
N ARG A 478 -13.33 12.25 -7.79
CA ARG A 478 -13.43 12.87 -9.12
C ARG A 478 -12.73 14.22 -9.15
#